data_AF-A0A7Y0S5Q1-F1
#
_entry.id   AF-A0A7Y0S5Q1-F1
#
_cell.length_a   1.000
_cell.length_b   1.000
_cell.length_c   1.000
_cell.angle_alpha   90.00
_cell.angle_beta   90.00
_cell.angle_gamma   90.00
#
_symmetry.space_group_name_H-M   'P 1'
#
loop_
_entity.id
_entity.type
_entity.pdbx_description
1 polymer ?
#
loop_
_entity_poly.entity_id
_entity_poly.type
_entity_poly.pdbx_seq_one_letter_code
_entity_poly.pdbx_strand_id
1 'polypeptide(L)' 'EPLVVAKLLKALVEQEQAQLVITGKQSIDTDNNQVAQMLAALLDWPQATFASDVKIEDQKVQVVREVDGGLMTVAMN' A
#
# COMPACT_ATOMS: atom_id res chain seq x y z
N GLU A 1 15.97 7.87 2.81
CA GLU A 1 16.01 6.71 1.90
C GLU A 1 14.79 5.81 2.04
N PRO A 2 13.89 5.77 1.03
CA PRO A 2 12.64 5.02 1.06
C PRO A 2 12.80 3.52 1.32
N LEU A 3 13.85 2.90 0.75
CA LEU A 3 14.11 1.48 0.93
C LEU A 3 14.43 1.11 2.39
N VAL A 4 15.13 1.98 3.12
CA VAL A 4 15.44 1.75 4.54
C VAL A 4 14.16 1.75 5.36
N VAL A 5 13.28 2.71 5.12
CA VAL A 5 11.97 2.80 5.79
C VAL A 5 11.12 1.57 5.46
N ALA A 6 11.05 1.16 4.19
CA ALA A 6 10.33 -0.05 3.77
C ALA A 6 10.84 -1.32 4.47
N LYS A 7 12.16 -1.48 4.64
CA LYS A 7 12.74 -2.60 5.39
C LYS A 7 12.38 -2.61 6.87
N LEU A 8 12.35 -1.43 7.51
CA LEU A 8 11.92 -1.31 8.91
C LEU A 8 10.43 -1.64 9.08
N LEU A 9 9.59 -1.14 8.18
CA LEU A 9 8.17 -1.45 8.17
C LEU A 9 7.91 -2.94 7.91
N LYS A 10 8.68 -3.60 7.03
CA LYS A 10 8.60 -5.05 6.82
C LYS A 10 8.79 -5.83 8.11
N ALA A 11 9.84 -5.50 8.87
CA ALA A 11 10.11 -6.14 10.16
C ALA A 11 8.95 -5.92 11.16
N LEU A 12 8.35 -4.73 11.17
CA LEU A 12 7.19 -4.43 12.02
C LEU A 12 5.95 -5.24 11.58
N VAL A 13 5.68 -5.34 10.28
CA VAL A 13 4.58 -6.14 9.75
C VAL A 13 4.71 -7.61 10.14
N GLU A 14 5.92 -8.18 10.03
CA GLU A 14 6.21 -9.55 10.43
C GLU A 14 6.05 -9.75 11.94
N GLN A 15 6.52 -8.79 12.76
CA GLN A 15 6.42 -8.84 14.21
C GLN A 15 4.96 -8.78 14.70
N GLU A 16 4.18 -7.85 14.16
CA GLU A 16 2.78 -7.63 14.56
C GLU A 16 1.81 -8.59 13.86
N GLN A 17 2.31 -9.42 12.95
CA GLN A 17 1.51 -10.32 12.11
C GLN A 17 0.37 -9.59 11.37
N ALA A 18 0.63 -8.35 10.94
CA ALA A 18 -0.35 -7.54 10.25
C ALA A 18 -0.78 -8.25 8.95
N GLN A 19 -2.06 -8.13 8.61
CA GLN A 19 -2.65 -8.71 7.38
C GLN A 19 -2.98 -7.63 6.34
N LEU A 20 -2.90 -6.36 6.73
CA LEU A 20 -3.17 -5.19 5.89
C LEU A 20 -2.32 -4.02 6.37
N VAL A 21 -1.77 -3.27 5.42
CA VAL A 21 -1.04 -2.02 5.69
C VAL A 21 -1.68 -0.90 4.89
N ILE A 22 -2.07 0.19 5.57
CA ILE A 22 -2.57 1.42 4.94
C ILE A 22 -1.52 2.51 5.14
N THR A 23 -1.13 3.15 4.05
CA THR A 23 -0.18 4.27 4.06
C THR A 23 -0.76 5.48 3.34
N GLY A 24 -0.20 6.67 3.60
CA GLY A 24 -0.38 7.80 2.70
C GLY A 24 0.21 7.53 1.32
N LYS A 25 -0.21 8.33 0.32
CA LYS A 25 0.27 8.27 -1.08
C LYS A 25 1.75 8.65 -1.19
N GLN A 26 2.13 9.78 -0.61
CA GLN A 26 3.49 10.31 -0.59
C GLN A 26 3.66 11.20 0.63
N SER A 27 4.87 11.27 1.17
CA SER A 27 5.21 12.29 2.17
C SER A 27 5.41 13.64 1.47
N ILE A 28 4.93 14.73 2.07
CA ILE A 28 5.16 16.09 1.53
C ILE A 28 6.60 16.58 1.71
N ASP A 29 7.36 15.98 2.63
CA ASP A 29 8.72 16.46 2.93
C ASP A 29 9.74 16.05 1.86
N THR A 30 9.54 14.87 1.27
CA THR A 30 10.48 14.29 0.30
C THR A 30 9.86 13.99 -1.07
N ASP A 31 8.54 14.17 -1.21
CA ASP A 31 7.75 13.97 -2.44
C ASP A 31 8.05 12.66 -3.18
N ASN A 32 8.51 11.64 -2.45
CA ASN A 32 8.67 10.31 -3.02
C ASN A 32 7.40 9.50 -2.82
N ASN A 33 7.01 8.83 -3.90
CA ASN A 33 5.89 7.90 -3.96
C ASN A 33 6.48 6.48 -4.05
N GLN A 34 7.18 6.02 -3.01
CA GLN A 34 8.03 4.83 -3.13
C GLN A 34 7.98 3.86 -1.95
N VAL A 35 7.86 4.35 -0.70
CA VAL A 35 7.96 3.49 0.49
C VAL A 35 6.94 2.34 0.47
N ALA A 36 5.68 2.64 0.15
CA ALA A 36 4.59 1.66 0.17
C ALA A 36 4.77 0.60 -0.92
N GLN A 37 5.15 1.00 -2.14
CA GLN A 37 5.37 0.06 -3.24
C GLN A 37 6.59 -0.83 -2.99
N MET A 38 7.65 -0.28 -2.39
CA MET A 38 8.82 -1.05 -1.96
C MET A 38 8.45 -2.03 -0.85
N LEU A 39 7.65 -1.62 0.14
CA LEU A 39 7.18 -2.49 1.21
C LEU A 39 6.35 -3.65 0.66
N ALA A 40 5.41 -3.38 -0.24
CA ALA A 40 4.60 -4.41 -0.89
C ALA A 40 5.46 -5.42 -1.66
N ALA A 41 6.47 -4.94 -2.41
CA ALA A 41 7.41 -5.82 -3.11
C ALA A 41 8.27 -6.67 -2.15
N LEU A 42 8.69 -6.11 -1.01
CA LEU A 42 9.48 -6.83 0.00
C LEU A 42 8.66 -7.89 0.76
N LEU A 43 7.36 -7.68 0.92
CA LEU A 43 6.42 -8.62 1.55
C LEU A 43 5.83 -9.63 0.56
N ASP A 44 6.05 -9.44 -0.74
CA ASP A 44 5.36 -10.17 -1.81
C ASP A 44 3.83 -10.05 -1.72
N TRP A 45 3.35 -8.84 -1.41
CA TRP A 45 1.92 -8.54 -1.24
C TRP A 45 1.34 -7.79 -2.44
N PRO A 46 0.04 -7.98 -2.73
CA PRO A 46 -0.67 -7.11 -3.66
C PRO A 46 -0.70 -5.67 -3.12
N GLN A 47 -0.84 -4.69 -4.04
CA GLN A 47 -0.92 -3.28 -3.68
C GLN A 47 -2.01 -2.56 -4.49
N ALA A 48 -2.66 -1.58 -3.87
CA ALA A 48 -3.52 -0.61 -4.54
C ALA A 48 -3.13 0.82 -4.14
N THR A 49 -2.26 1.43 -4.92
CA THR A 49 -1.85 2.82 -4.73
C THR A 49 -2.94 3.79 -5.18
N PHE A 50 -2.89 5.02 -4.67
CA PHE A 50 -3.81 6.11 -5.05
C PHE A 50 -5.28 5.80 -4.75
N ALA A 51 -5.54 5.15 -3.61
CA ALA A 51 -6.89 4.80 -3.19
C ALA A 51 -7.75 6.04 -2.90
N SER A 52 -8.92 6.12 -3.53
CA SER A 52 -9.97 7.10 -3.24
C SER A 52 -11.12 6.50 -2.41
N ASP A 53 -11.30 5.18 -2.47
CA ASP A 53 -12.28 4.42 -1.67
C ASP A 53 -11.73 3.01 -1.40
N VAL A 54 -12.00 2.47 -0.20
CA VAL A 54 -11.57 1.14 0.25
C VAL A 54 -12.75 0.43 0.92
N LYS A 55 -13.08 -0.75 0.43
CA LYS A 55 -14.07 -1.66 1.03
C LYS A 55 -13.41 -2.99 1.36
N ILE A 56 -13.65 -3.45 2.58
CA ILE A 56 -13.15 -4.75 3.06
C ILE A 56 -14.38 -5.63 3.27
N GLU A 57 -14.45 -6.72 2.54
CA GLU A 57 -15.52 -7.71 2.61
C GLU A 57 -14.88 -9.10 2.79
N ASP A 58 -15.15 -9.75 3.92
CA ASP A 58 -14.53 -11.01 4.32
C ASP A 58 -12.98 -10.96 4.28
N GLN A 59 -12.39 -11.71 3.34
CA GLN A 59 -10.94 -11.81 3.08
C GLN A 59 -10.57 -11.13 1.76
N LYS A 60 -11.35 -10.14 1.31
CA LYS A 60 -11.07 -9.38 0.09
C LYS A 60 -11.08 -7.90 0.37
N VAL A 61 -10.14 -7.20 -0.25
CA VAL A 61 -10.08 -5.74 -0.23
C VAL A 61 -10.36 -5.25 -1.65
N GLN A 62 -11.46 -4.52 -1.80
CA GLN A 62 -11.79 -3.80 -3.03
C GLN A 62 -11.36 -2.34 -2.87
N VAL A 63 -10.57 -1.85 -3.83
CA VAL A 63 -10.05 -0.48 -3.80
C VAL A 63 -10.39 0.22 -5.10
N VAL A 64 -10.96 1.42 -5.00
CA VAL A 64 -11.09 2.34 -6.12
C VAL A 64 -9.85 3.23 -6.14
N ARG A 65 -9.13 3.23 -7.25
CA ARG A 65 -7.88 3.96 -7.46
C ARG A 65 -8.08 5.12 -8.40
N GLU A 66 -7.46 6.25 -8.10
CA GLU A 66 -7.25 7.34 -9.05
C GLU A 66 -6.12 6.98 -10.01
N VAL A 67 -6.43 7.01 -11.30
CA VAL A 67 -5.48 6.86 -12.41
C VAL A 67 -5.64 8.05 -13.35
N ASP A 68 -4.67 8.27 -14.25
CA ASP A 68 -4.70 9.45 -15.13
C ASP A 68 -6.00 9.59 -15.94
N GLY A 69 -6.64 8.47 -16.28
CA GLY A 69 -7.90 8.41 -17.03
C GLY A 69 -9.18 8.43 -16.17
N GLY A 70 -9.10 8.59 -14.85
CA GLY A 70 -10.25 8.60 -13.94
C GLY A 70 -10.12 7.58 -12.82
N LEU A 71 -11.14 6.73 -12.65
CA LEU A 71 -11.20 5.75 -11.55
C LEU A 71 -11.05 4.32 -12.07
N MET A 72 -10.28 3.51 -11.34
CA MET A 72 -10.10 2.09 -11.61
C MET A 72 -10.33 1.27 -10.34
N THR A 73 -11.26 0.33 -10.38
CA THR A 73 -11.49 -0.60 -9.27
C THR A 73 -10.62 -1.85 -9.41
N VAL A 74 -9.91 -2.21 -8.34
CA VAL A 74 -9.15 -3.45 -8.22
C VAL A 74 -9.60 -4.23 -6.98
N ALA A 75 -9.43 -5.54 -7.00
CA ALA A 75 -9.69 -6.41 -5.86
C ALA A 75 -8.46 -7.27 -5.57
N MET A 76 -8.13 -7.44 -4.30
CA MET A 76 -7.06 -8.30 -3.81
C MET A 76 -7.58 -9.20 -2.69
N ASN A 77 -7.00 -10.40 -2.60
CA ASN A 77 -7.22 -11.35 -1.51
C ASN A 77 -6.07 -11.26 -0.53
#